data_AF-A0A382TXU5-F1
#
_entry.id   AF-A0A382TXU5-F1
#
_cell.length_a   1.000
_cell.length_b   1.000
_cell.length_c   1.000
_cell.angle_alpha   90.00
_cell.angle_beta   90.00
_cell.angle_gamma   90.00
#
_symmetry.space_group_name_H-M   'P 1'
#
loop_
_entity.id
_entity.type
_entity.pdbx_description
1 polymer ?
#
loop_
_entity_poly.entity_id
_entity_poly.type
_entity_poly.pdbx_seq_one_letter_code
_entity_poly.pdbx_strand_id
1 'polypeptide(L)'
;MRFYTNIVQWGNNLLLREVVNGKRINRKVKYSPTLFRIPKDDGERSLSQHKTLQGNPVVPKKFETIKKAREWVEKYREQTAIYGNTQFAYNYIADEYPNEMSWDIDEILIVTIDIEVECENGFPKPEEANDPLLSITIKNHQNKKLVVWGIGDFENSRDDVSYVKCDTEKHL
;
A
#
# COMPACT_ATOMS: atom_id res chain seq x y z
N MET A 1 -4.83 -14.53 14.17
CA MET A 1 -3.70 -13.76 13.60
C MET A 1 -4.24 -12.54 12.88
N ARG A 2 -3.59 -11.37 13.01
CA ARG A 2 -4.01 -10.11 12.36
C ARG A 2 -2.78 -9.34 11.88
N PHE A 3 -2.70 -9.04 10.58
CA PHE A 3 -1.61 -8.23 10.00
C PHE A 3 -2.10 -7.47 8.74
N TYR A 4 -1.49 -6.33 8.45
CA TYR A 4 -1.80 -5.57 7.23
C TYR A 4 -1.03 -6.12 6.03
N THR A 5 -1.61 -5.98 4.83
CA THR A 5 -0.93 -6.29 3.56
C THR A 5 -0.75 -5.05 2.69
N ASN A 6 -1.65 -4.07 2.81
CA ASN A 6 -1.53 -2.81 2.11
C ASN A 6 -2.30 -1.71 2.85
N ILE A 7 -1.77 -0.50 2.83
CA ILE A 7 -2.49 0.69 3.29
C ILE A 7 -2.22 1.85 2.35
N VAL A 8 -3.26 2.54 1.92
CA VAL A 8 -3.17 3.70 1.04
C VAL A 8 -4.02 4.82 1.60
N GLN A 9 -3.49 6.04 1.62
CA GLN A 9 -4.28 7.20 2.02
C GLN A 9 -5.15 7.68 0.86
N TRP A 10 -6.44 7.88 1.12
CA TRP A 10 -7.39 8.52 0.22
C TRP A 10 -8.15 9.66 0.92
N GLY A 11 -7.67 10.89 0.71
CA GLY A 11 -8.16 12.07 1.40
C GLY A 11 -7.97 11.96 2.92
N ASN A 12 -9.08 11.99 3.66
CA ASN A 12 -9.12 11.81 5.12
C ASN A 12 -9.25 10.34 5.56
N ASN A 13 -9.29 9.40 4.61
CA ASN A 13 -9.44 7.99 4.89
C ASN A 13 -8.15 7.24 4.60
N LEU A 14 -7.99 6.10 5.27
CA LEU A 14 -7.00 5.08 4.95
C LEU A 14 -7.76 3.87 4.40
N LEU A 15 -7.36 3.42 3.21
CA LEU A 15 -7.82 2.20 2.57
C LEU A 15 -6.87 1.09 2.99
N LEU A 16 -7.33 0.22 3.88
CA LEU A 16 -6.55 -0.83 4.50
C LEU A 16 -6.97 -2.18 3.94
N ARG A 17 -6.00 -2.99 3.53
CA ARG A 17 -6.14 -4.43 3.30
C ARG A 17 -5.41 -5.14 4.43
N GLU A 18 -6.11 -6.02 5.13
CA GLU A 18 -5.53 -6.81 6.22
C GLU A 18 -6.04 -8.25 6.18
N VAL A 19 -5.30 -9.15 6.82
CA VAL A 19 -5.74 -10.52 7.09
C VAL A 19 -6.16 -10.57 8.56
N VAL A 20 -7.38 -11.04 8.83
CA VAL A 20 -7.91 -11.24 10.19
C VAL A 20 -8.44 -12.65 10.29
N ASN A 21 -7.81 -13.47 11.14
CA ASN A 21 -8.18 -14.88 11.35
C ASN A 21 -8.25 -15.67 10.04
N GLY A 22 -7.21 -15.55 9.19
CA GLY A 22 -7.10 -16.23 7.89
C GLY A 22 -8.01 -15.66 6.80
N LYS A 23 -8.71 -14.55 7.06
CA LYS A 23 -9.61 -13.92 6.08
C LYS A 23 -9.07 -12.57 5.65
N ARG A 24 -8.91 -12.39 4.34
CA ARG A 24 -8.61 -11.10 3.73
C ARG A 24 -9.81 -10.18 3.83
N ILE A 25 -9.61 -9.01 4.40
CA ILE A 25 -10.65 -7.98 4.55
C ILE A 25 -10.12 -6.63 4.08
N ASN A 26 -11.06 -5.81 3.59
CA ASN A 26 -10.80 -4.44 3.19
C ASN A 26 -11.55 -3.50 4.13
N ARG A 27 -10.90 -2.42 4.57
CA ARG A 27 -11.47 -1.42 5.47
C ARG A 27 -11.19 -0.02 4.95
N LYS A 28 -12.16 0.86 5.15
CA LYS A 28 -11.99 2.31 4.97
C LYS A 28 -12.04 2.96 6.34
N VAL A 29 -10.91 3.52 6.77
CA VAL A 29 -10.73 4.04 8.12
C VAL A 29 -10.64 5.56 8.07
N LYS A 30 -11.52 6.26 8.78
CA LYS A 30 -11.36 7.71 9.00
C LYS A 30 -10.32 7.92 10.10
N TYR A 31 -9.14 8.39 9.75
CA TYR A 31 -8.01 8.44 10.67
C TYR A 31 -7.82 9.84 11.28
N SER A 32 -7.53 9.85 12.59
CA SER A 32 -7.32 11.04 13.42
C SER A 32 -5.87 11.04 13.92
N PRO A 33 -4.92 11.57 13.12
CA PRO A 33 -3.50 11.45 13.40
C PRO A 33 -3.06 12.30 14.59
N THR A 34 -1.92 11.94 15.16
CA THR A 34 -1.20 12.74 16.16
C THR A 34 0.10 13.26 15.55
N LEU A 35 0.38 14.54 15.74
CA LEU A 35 1.69 15.15 15.52
C LEU A 35 2.19 15.77 16.82
N PHE A 36 3.39 16.32 16.83
CA PHE A 36 4.04 16.82 18.02
C PHE A 36 4.53 18.25 17.82
N ARG A 37 4.58 19.02 18.90
CA ARG A 37 5.11 20.38 18.93
C ARG A 37 5.90 20.63 20.20
N ILE A 38 6.66 21.71 20.21
CA ILE A 38 7.31 22.20 21.42
C ILE A 38 6.22 22.59 22.46
N PRO A 39 6.44 22.31 23.76
CA PRO A 39 5.60 22.81 24.85
C PRO A 39 5.47 24.33 24.81
N LYS A 40 4.30 24.87 25.18
CA LYS A 40 4.09 26.33 25.21
C LYS A 40 4.54 26.99 26.52
N ASP A 41 4.58 26.21 27.59
CA ASP A 41 4.92 26.67 28.94
C ASP A 41 5.58 25.52 29.73
N ASP A 42 6.05 25.85 30.94
CA ASP A 42 6.71 24.90 31.84
C ASP A 42 5.77 23.80 32.37
N GLY A 43 4.46 24.07 32.39
CA GLY A 43 3.45 23.09 32.76
C GLY A 43 3.38 21.96 31.73
N GLU A 44 3.19 22.28 30.46
CA GLU A 44 3.23 21.29 29.37
C GLU A 44 4.60 20.59 29.28
N ARG A 45 5.69 21.33 29.54
CA ARG A 45 7.04 20.78 29.49
C ARG A 45 7.27 19.70 30.55
N SER A 46 6.81 19.94 31.78
CA SER A 46 6.99 18.99 32.90
C SER A 46 6.15 17.72 32.75
N LEU A 47 5.01 17.78 32.04
CA LEU A 47 4.14 16.64 31.76
C LEU A 47 4.51 15.89 30.47
N SER A 48 5.49 16.37 29.70
CA SER A 48 5.86 15.82 28.41
C SER A 48 6.46 14.42 28.52
N GLN A 49 5.76 13.41 28.00
CA GLN A 49 6.23 12.02 27.93
C GLN A 49 7.04 11.71 26.67
N HIS A 50 7.04 12.62 25.68
CA HIS A 50 7.73 12.43 24.41
C HIS A 50 8.92 13.39 24.29
N LYS A 51 9.94 12.93 23.58
CA LYS A 51 11.15 13.71 23.29
C LYS A 51 11.53 13.55 21.82
N THR A 52 12.16 14.57 21.25
CA THR A 52 12.84 14.44 19.96
C THR A 52 14.06 13.52 20.09
N LEU A 53 14.67 13.15 18.97
CA LEU A 53 15.92 12.39 18.97
C LEU A 53 17.08 13.14 19.64
N GLN A 54 17.01 14.47 19.72
CA GLN A 54 17.97 15.32 20.44
C GLN A 54 17.62 15.49 21.93
N GLY A 55 16.58 14.79 22.44
CA GLY A 55 16.17 14.84 23.84
C GLY A 55 15.27 16.01 24.22
N ASN A 56 14.88 16.87 23.27
CA ASN A 56 14.02 18.01 23.55
C ASN A 56 12.57 17.56 23.82
N PRO A 57 11.90 18.04 24.88
CA PRO A 57 10.53 17.65 25.17
C PRO A 57 9.57 18.13 24.09
N VAL A 58 8.60 17.30 23.72
CA VAL A 58 7.53 17.61 22.77
C VAL A 58 6.20 17.07 23.25
N VAL A 59 5.13 17.82 23.02
CA VAL A 59 3.78 17.43 23.42
C VAL A 59 2.94 16.98 22.22
N PRO A 60 2.13 15.91 22.38
CA PRO A 60 1.28 15.40 21.32
C PRO A 60 0.11 16.35 21.05
N LYS A 61 -0.29 16.43 19.79
CA LYS A 61 -1.49 17.13 19.33
C LYS A 61 -2.25 16.20 18.39
N LYS A 62 -3.41 15.73 18.85
CA LYS A 62 -4.33 14.93 18.04
C LYS A 62 -5.15 15.83 17.12
N PHE A 63 -5.38 15.39 15.90
CA PHE A 63 -6.20 16.07 14.90
C PHE A 63 -7.43 15.23 14.57
N GLU A 64 -8.54 15.90 14.29
CA GLU A 64 -9.79 15.22 13.90
C GLU A 64 -9.63 14.46 12.58
N THR A 65 -8.85 14.99 11.65
CA THR A 65 -8.65 14.43 10.31
C THR A 65 -7.23 14.66 9.80
N ILE A 66 -6.83 13.83 8.83
CA ILE A 66 -5.57 14.00 8.09
C ILE A 66 -5.45 15.39 7.46
N LYS A 67 -6.51 15.89 6.82
CA LYS A 67 -6.52 17.23 6.21
C LYS A 67 -6.19 18.31 7.22
N LYS A 68 -6.80 18.27 8.42
CA LYS A 68 -6.54 19.24 9.49
C LYS A 68 -5.10 19.18 10.00
N ALA A 69 -4.52 17.98 10.08
CA ALA A 69 -3.11 17.83 10.42
C ALA A 69 -2.20 18.44 9.34
N ARG A 70 -2.49 18.23 8.05
CA ARG A 70 -1.72 18.84 6.95
C ARG A 70 -1.84 20.35 6.90
N GLU A 71 -3.05 20.89 7.03
CA GLU A 71 -3.29 22.34 7.12
C GLU A 71 -2.48 22.96 8.26
N TRP A 72 -2.41 22.28 9.40
CA TRP A 72 -1.62 22.72 10.53
C TRP A 72 -0.11 22.67 10.25
N VAL A 73 0.37 21.60 9.63
CA VAL A 73 1.79 21.51 9.21
C VAL A 73 2.16 22.65 8.27
N GLU A 74 1.31 22.93 7.28
CA GLU A 74 1.54 23.99 6.32
C GLU A 74 1.55 25.37 6.97
N LYS A 75 0.53 25.66 7.78
CA LYS A 75 0.36 26.95 8.45
C LYS A 75 1.55 27.33 9.32
N TYR A 76 2.19 26.36 9.97
CA TYR A 76 3.23 26.62 10.96
C TYR A 76 4.63 26.26 10.47
N ARG A 77 4.78 25.84 9.20
CA ARG A 77 6.05 25.39 8.60
C ARG A 77 7.21 26.36 8.81
N GLU A 78 6.95 27.66 8.73
CA GLU A 78 7.96 28.71 8.84
C GLU A 78 8.10 29.29 10.27
N GLN A 79 7.11 29.05 11.13
CA GLN A 79 7.02 29.70 12.45
C GLN A 79 7.60 28.84 13.56
N THR A 80 7.44 27.52 13.48
CA THR A 80 7.87 26.63 14.55
C THR A 80 8.10 25.21 14.03
N ALA A 81 8.99 24.49 14.71
CA ALA A 81 9.24 23.10 14.41
C ALA A 81 8.03 22.24 14.81
N ILE A 82 7.52 21.52 13.82
CA ILE A 82 6.49 20.49 14.00
C ILE A 82 7.17 19.14 13.81
N TYR A 83 6.88 18.23 14.74
CA TYR A 83 7.49 16.91 14.79
C TYR A 83 6.45 15.81 14.54
N GLY A 84 6.93 14.63 14.18
CA GLY A 84 6.09 13.47 13.86
C GLY A 84 6.03 13.20 12.35
N ASN A 85 5.67 11.97 12.01
CA ASN A 85 5.59 11.53 10.62
C ASN A 85 4.30 12.03 9.96
N THR A 86 4.42 12.63 8.78
CA THR A 86 3.28 13.17 7.99
C THR A 86 2.78 12.18 6.94
N GLN A 87 3.44 11.03 6.80
CA GLN A 87 2.94 9.89 6.06
C GLN A 87 1.99 9.09 6.96
N PHE A 88 0.76 9.60 7.11
CA PHE A 88 -0.21 9.16 8.13
C PHE A 88 -0.61 7.68 8.05
N ALA A 89 -0.38 7.01 6.92
CA ALA A 89 -0.54 5.56 6.82
C ALA A 89 0.42 4.82 7.78
N TYR A 90 1.66 5.29 7.93
CA TYR A 90 2.61 4.70 8.88
C TYR A 90 2.25 5.03 10.32
N ASN A 91 1.68 6.20 10.60
CA ASN A 91 1.21 6.54 11.94
C ASN A 91 0.09 5.56 12.35
N TYR A 92 -0.87 5.31 11.45
CA TYR A 92 -1.91 4.32 11.70
C TYR A 92 -1.34 2.92 11.90
N ILE A 93 -0.35 2.50 11.10
CA ILE A 93 0.32 1.22 11.31
C ILE A 93 0.95 1.16 12.71
N ALA A 94 1.69 2.19 13.11
CA ALA A 94 2.34 2.25 14.41
C ALA A 94 1.33 2.27 15.57
N ASP A 95 0.18 2.92 15.40
CA ASP A 95 -0.88 2.99 16.41
C ASP A 95 -1.61 1.64 16.58
N GLU A 96 -1.96 0.98 15.47
CA GLU A 96 -2.83 -0.21 15.45
C GLU A 96 -2.06 -1.54 15.46
N TYR A 97 -0.80 -1.52 15.06
CA TYR A 97 0.11 -2.66 15.03
C TYR A 97 1.43 -2.31 15.76
N PRO A 98 1.38 -1.92 17.04
CA PRO A 98 2.53 -1.33 17.76
C PRO A 98 3.63 -2.33 18.13
N ASN A 99 3.32 -3.62 18.13
CA ASN A 99 4.25 -4.69 18.51
C ASN A 99 4.70 -5.46 17.27
N GLU A 100 5.68 -6.34 17.46
CA GLU A 100 6.03 -7.33 16.46
C GLU A 100 4.78 -8.08 15.98
N MET A 101 4.53 -8.03 14.68
CA MET A 101 3.38 -8.67 14.07
C MET A 101 3.76 -10.06 13.59
N SER A 102 3.03 -11.07 14.02
CA SER A 102 3.04 -12.38 13.36
C SER A 102 2.28 -12.29 12.04
N TRP A 103 2.94 -12.67 10.94
CA TRP A 103 2.36 -12.76 9.62
C TRP A 103 2.76 -14.09 8.97
N ASP A 104 1.97 -14.51 7.99
CA ASP A 104 2.19 -15.75 7.24
C ASP A 104 2.18 -15.42 5.75
N ILE A 105 3.20 -15.89 5.02
CA ILE A 105 3.34 -15.66 3.60
C ILE A 105 2.24 -16.36 2.78
N ASP A 106 1.74 -17.51 3.26
CA ASP A 106 0.72 -18.28 2.55
C ASP A 106 -0.64 -17.57 2.55
N GLU A 107 -0.85 -16.70 3.54
CA GLU A 107 -2.02 -15.82 3.67
C GLU A 107 -1.94 -14.58 2.75
N ILE A 108 -0.78 -14.30 2.13
CA ILE A 108 -0.55 -13.17 1.21
C ILE A 108 -0.77 -13.61 -0.24
N LEU A 109 -1.50 -12.80 -1.02
CA LEU A 109 -1.69 -13.07 -2.46
C LEU A 109 -0.45 -12.63 -3.20
N ILE A 110 0.38 -13.59 -3.60
CA ILE A 110 1.55 -13.30 -4.40
C ILE A 110 1.30 -13.86 -5.81
N VAL A 111 1.30 -12.96 -6.78
CA VAL A 111 1.16 -13.29 -8.20
C VAL A 111 2.30 -12.65 -9.00
N THR A 112 2.76 -13.34 -10.04
CA THR A 112 3.64 -12.78 -11.06
C THR A 112 2.88 -12.72 -12.37
N ILE A 113 3.00 -11.60 -13.08
CA ILE A 113 2.43 -11.39 -14.40
C ILE A 113 3.57 -11.19 -15.40
N ASP A 114 3.38 -11.75 -16.59
CA ASP A 114 4.23 -11.54 -17.74
C ASP A 114 3.33 -11.41 -18.97
N ILE A 115 3.68 -10.54 -19.92
CA ILE A 115 2.87 -10.26 -21.10
C ILE A 115 3.73 -10.32 -22.36
N GLU A 116 3.12 -10.75 -23.46
CA GLU A 116 3.74 -10.74 -24.77
C GLU A 116 2.99 -9.76 -25.67
N VAL A 117 3.72 -8.89 -26.34
CA VAL A 117 3.19 -7.84 -27.22
C VAL A 117 3.84 -8.00 -28.59
N GLU A 118 3.08 -7.74 -29.65
CA GLU A 118 3.62 -7.70 -31.00
C GLU A 118 4.72 -6.63 -31.14
N CYS A 119 5.71 -6.88 -32.00
CA CYS A 119 6.94 -6.07 -32.07
C CYS A 119 7.42 -5.92 -33.53
N GLU A 120 6.50 -5.72 -34.47
CA GLU A 120 6.85 -5.60 -35.89
C GLU A 120 7.57 -4.28 -36.22
N ASN A 121 7.30 -3.20 -35.48
CA ASN A 121 7.80 -1.85 -35.75
C ASN A 121 8.95 -1.40 -34.82
N GLY A 122 9.63 -2.37 -34.19
CA GLY A 122 10.65 -2.12 -33.17
C GLY A 122 10.09 -2.31 -31.76
N PHE A 123 10.89 -1.96 -30.74
CA PHE A 123 10.56 -2.23 -29.34
C PHE A 123 9.20 -1.61 -28.94
N PRO A 124 8.24 -2.40 -28.41
CA PRO A 124 6.92 -1.92 -28.04
C PRO A 124 7.05 -1.05 -26.80
N LYS A 125 6.87 0.26 -26.97
CA LYS A 125 6.99 1.22 -25.86
C LYS A 125 5.73 1.20 -25.00
N PRO A 126 5.83 0.92 -23.69
CA PRO A 126 4.67 0.87 -22.81
C PRO A 126 3.88 2.18 -22.73
N GLU A 127 4.53 3.33 -22.94
CA GLU A 127 3.87 4.64 -22.93
C GLU A 127 2.99 4.87 -24.15
N GLU A 128 3.31 4.21 -25.27
CA GLU A 128 2.57 4.31 -26.53
C GLU A 128 1.46 3.27 -26.60
N ALA A 129 1.74 2.03 -26.16
CA ALA A 129 0.77 0.93 -26.08
C ALA A 129 -0.08 0.74 -27.36
N ASN A 130 0.56 0.93 -28.53
CA ASN A 130 -0.10 0.87 -29.84
C ASN A 130 0.03 -0.50 -30.52
N ASP A 131 0.95 -1.35 -30.05
CA ASP A 131 1.15 -2.70 -30.58
C ASP A 131 0.22 -3.70 -29.86
N PRO A 132 -0.41 -4.64 -30.58
CA PRO A 132 -1.34 -5.60 -30.00
C PRO A 132 -0.74 -6.50 -28.92
N LEU A 133 -1.47 -6.67 -27.82
CA LEU A 133 -1.18 -7.67 -26.80
C LEU A 133 -1.52 -9.07 -27.34
N LEU A 134 -0.56 -9.99 -27.24
CA LEU A 134 -0.68 -11.36 -27.75
C LEU A 134 -1.01 -12.36 -26.66
N SER A 135 -0.45 -12.17 -25.46
CA SER A 135 -0.75 -13.04 -24.33
C SER A 135 -0.53 -12.38 -22.97
N ILE A 136 -1.22 -12.92 -21.96
CA ILE A 136 -1.06 -12.58 -20.56
C ILE A 136 -0.87 -13.88 -19.79
N THR A 137 0.26 -14.01 -19.10
CA THR A 137 0.54 -15.13 -18.20
C THR A 137 0.49 -14.65 -16.76
N ILE A 138 -0.30 -15.32 -15.92
CA ILE A 138 -0.34 -15.10 -14.48
C ILE A 138 0.06 -16.37 -13.74
N LYS A 139 1.10 -16.29 -12.91
CA LYS A 139 1.47 -17.34 -11.95
C LYS A 139 0.97 -16.99 -10.56
N ASN A 140 0.17 -17.86 -9.98
CA ASN A 140 -0.21 -17.77 -8.56
C ASN A 140 0.79 -18.56 -7.71
N HIS A 141 1.49 -17.89 -6.79
CA HIS A 141 2.53 -18.52 -5.97
C HIS A 141 2.02 -19.38 -4.82
N GLN A 142 0.71 -19.35 -4.53
CA GLN A 142 0.12 -20.13 -3.45
C GLN A 142 -0.22 -21.54 -3.92
N ASN A 143 -0.79 -21.69 -5.11
CA ASN A 143 -1.09 -22.99 -5.72
C ASN A 143 -0.07 -23.42 -6.79
N LYS A 144 0.91 -22.55 -7.09
CA LYS A 144 1.96 -22.72 -8.10
C LYS A 144 1.46 -22.89 -9.55
N LYS A 145 0.16 -22.65 -9.80
CA LYS A 145 -0.45 -22.77 -11.13
C LYS A 145 -0.26 -21.51 -11.97
N LEU A 146 -0.26 -21.70 -13.28
CA LEU A 146 -0.21 -20.66 -14.29
C LEU A 146 -1.53 -20.63 -15.06
N VAL A 147 -2.03 -19.43 -15.32
CA VAL A 147 -3.12 -19.17 -16.28
C VAL A 147 -2.56 -18.31 -17.39
N VAL A 148 -2.74 -18.74 -18.62
CA VAL A 148 -2.28 -18.06 -19.82
C VAL A 148 -3.48 -17.75 -20.69
N TRP A 149 -3.74 -16.48 -20.94
CA TRP A 149 -4.64 -16.03 -22.00
C TRP A 149 -3.78 -15.70 -23.21
N GLY A 150 -4.11 -16.23 -24.39
CA GLY A 150 -3.32 -15.93 -25.58
C GLY A 150 -4.11 -16.01 -26.88
N ILE A 151 -3.65 -15.27 -27.87
CA ILE A 151 -4.15 -15.33 -29.24
C ILE A 151 -3.39 -16.43 -29.99
N GLY A 152 -4.12 -17.29 -30.71
CA GLY A 152 -3.53 -18.39 -31.49
C GLY A 152 -3.64 -19.75 -30.79
N ASP A 153 -2.94 -20.76 -31.31
CA ASP A 153 -2.91 -22.09 -30.73
C ASP A 153 -1.67 -22.26 -29.85
N PHE A 154 -1.84 -22.86 -28.68
CA PHE A 154 -0.75 -23.21 -27.78
C PHE A 154 -0.93 -24.65 -27.30
N GLU A 155 -0.04 -25.53 -27.78
CA GLU A 155 0.01 -26.90 -27.29
C GLU A 155 0.86 -26.96 -26.02
N ASN A 156 0.26 -27.50 -24.97
CA ASN A 156 0.84 -27.57 -23.64
C ASN A 156 0.71 -28.99 -23.09
N SER A 157 1.80 -29.55 -22.56
CA SER A 157 1.82 -30.85 -21.89
C SER A 157 1.93 -30.76 -20.36
N ARG A 158 2.02 -29.54 -19.81
CA ARG A 158 2.13 -29.31 -18.37
C ARG A 158 0.75 -29.23 -17.72
N ASP A 159 0.61 -29.88 -16.57
CA ASP A 159 -0.60 -29.93 -15.76
C ASP A 159 -0.80 -28.67 -14.89
N ASP A 160 0.27 -27.93 -14.62
CA ASP A 160 0.25 -26.68 -13.87
C ASP A 160 -0.09 -25.45 -14.72
N VAL A 161 -0.28 -25.61 -16.04
CA VAL A 161 -0.60 -24.54 -16.98
C VAL A 161 -2.03 -24.71 -17.51
N SER A 162 -2.85 -23.69 -17.32
CA SER A 162 -4.18 -23.57 -17.93
C SER A 162 -4.12 -22.53 -19.05
N TYR A 163 -4.32 -22.97 -20.30
CA TYR A 163 -4.36 -22.09 -21.46
C TYR A 163 -5.82 -21.76 -21.84
N VAL A 164 -6.09 -20.47 -22.00
CA VAL A 164 -7.36 -19.93 -22.51
C VAL A 164 -7.06 -19.29 -23.86
N LYS A 165 -7.48 -19.96 -24.93
CA LYS A 165 -7.40 -19.42 -26.29
C LYS A 165 -8.41 -18.27 -26.44
N CYS A 166 -7.92 -17.10 -26.82
CA CYS A 166 -8.71 -15.92 -27.08
C CYS A 166 -8.74 -15.61 -28.58
N ASP A 167 -9.91 -15.27 -29.11
CA ASP A 167 -10.10 -14.98 -30.53
C ASP A 167 -9.51 -13.62 -30.95
N THR A 168 -9.47 -12.66 -30.02
CA THR A 168 -8.99 -11.29 -30.26
C THR A 168 -8.32 -10.76 -29.00
N GLU A 169 -7.50 -9.71 -29.16
CA GLU A 169 -6.91 -8.99 -28.03
C GLU A 169 -7.95 -8.54 -27.00
N LYS A 170 -9.14 -8.11 -27.45
CA LYS A 170 -10.24 -7.69 -26.56
C LYS A 170 -10.80 -8.84 -25.69
N HIS A 171 -10.58 -10.08 -26.09
CA HIS A 171 -11.04 -11.26 -25.35
C HIS A 171 -9.98 -11.76 -24.34
N LEU A 172 -8.72 -11.33 -24.45
CA LEU A 172 -7.71 -11.50 -23.39
C LEU A 172 -8.20 -10.83 -22.10
#